data_AF-A0A6C1KMK2-F1
#
_entry.id   AF-A0A6C1KMK2-F1
#
_cell.length_a   1.000
_cell.length_b   1.000
_cell.length_c   1.000
_cell.angle_alpha   90.00
_cell.angle_beta   90.00
_cell.angle_gamma   90.00
#
_symmetry.space_group_name_H-M   'P 1'
#
loop_
_entity.id
_entity.type
_entity.pdbx_description
1 polymer ?
#
loop_
_entity_poly.entity_id
_entity_poly.type
_entity_poly.pdbx_seq_one_letter_code
_entity_poly.pdbx_strand_id
1 'polypeptide(L)' 'MTDEDWAVALEVFRACRSRRGDNGRDDRKFLEAMHYFTVHNISWRALPAEFG' A
#
# COMPACT_ATOMS: atom_id res chain seq x y z
N MET A 1 7.97 2.64 -8.42
CA MET A 1 8.75 1.62 -7.70
C MET A 1 8.86 0.38 -8.57
N THR A 2 10.03 -0.23 -8.63
CA THR A 2 10.25 -1.52 -9.31
C THR A 2 9.67 -2.67 -8.48
N ASP A 3 9.60 -3.88 -9.04
CA ASP A 3 9.14 -5.05 -8.28
C ASP A 3 10.06 -5.41 -7.11
N GLU A 4 11.38 -5.17 -7.26
CA GLU A 4 12.35 -5.37 -6.19
C GLU A 4 12.12 -4.37 -5.04
N ASP A 5 11.88 -3.09 -5.36
CA ASP A 5 11.54 -2.08 -4.36
C ASP A 5 10.27 -2.47 -3.59
N TRP A 6 9.27 -3.01 -4.31
CA TRP A 6 8.03 -3.47 -3.71
C TRP A 6 8.22 -4.68 -2.80
N ALA A 7 9.09 -5.62 -3.16
CA ALA A 7 9.40 -6.77 -2.33
C ALA A 7 9.95 -6.34 -0.96
N VAL A 8 10.89 -5.38 -0.97
CA VAL A 8 11.47 -4.81 0.26
C VAL A 8 10.41 -4.08 1.09
N ALA A 9 9.61 -3.22 0.45
CA ALA A 9 8.56 -2.47 1.14
C ALA A 9 7.53 -3.40 1.80
N LEU A 10 7.14 -4.48 1.12
CA LEU A 10 6.22 -5.48 1.65
C LEU A 10 6.81 -6.25 2.83
N GLU A 11 8.08 -6.63 2.77
CA GLU A 11 8.77 -7.30 3.87
C GLU A 11 8.75 -6.43 5.13
N VAL A 12 9.19 -5.17 5.00
CA VAL A 12 9.20 -4.21 6.11
C VAL A 12 7.79 -3.95 6.64
N PHE A 13 6.82 -3.74 5.76
CA PHE A 13 5.42 -3.52 6.17
C PHE A 13 4.87 -4.70 6.96
N ARG A 14 5.12 -5.94 6.51
CA ARG A 14 4.67 -7.16 7.20
C ARG A 14 5.38 -7.39 8.53
N ALA A 15 6.63 -6.95 8.67
CA ALA A 15 7.34 -6.98 9.94
C ALA A 15 6.80 -5.95 10.95
N CYS A 16 6.38 -4.77 10.47
CA CYS A 16 5.94 -3.66 11.31
C CYS A 16 4.43 -3.63 11.60
N ARG A 17 3.61 -4.28 10.78
CA ARG A 17 2.15 -4.24 10.92
C ARG A 17 1.67 -4.77 12.27
N SER A 18 0.56 -4.20 12.74
CA SER A 18 -0.15 -4.73 13.91
C SER A 18 -0.55 -6.19 13.68
N ARG A 19 -0.39 -7.02 14.72
CA ARG A 19 -0.95 -8.38 14.75
C ARG A 19 -2.43 -8.40 15.11
N ARG A 20 -3.00 -7.24 15.49
CA ARG A 20 -4.41 -7.08 15.86
C ARG A 20 -5.21 -6.54 14.67
N GLY A 21 -6.42 -7.07 14.51
CA GLY A 21 -7.31 -6.75 13.40
C GLY A 21 -7.18 -7.75 12.26
N ASP A 22 -8.14 -7.71 11.34
CA ASP A 22 -8.06 -8.52 10.13
C ASP A 22 -6.92 -8.00 9.26
N ASN A 23 -6.11 -8.93 8.74
CA ASN A 23 -5.06 -8.55 7.83
C ASN A 23 -5.69 -8.10 6.50
N GLY A 24 -5.25 -6.94 5.97
CA GLY A 24 -5.64 -6.48 4.64
C GLY A 24 -5.52 -7.60 3.60
N ARG A 25 -6.52 -7.70 2.71
CA ARG A 25 -6.60 -8.78 1.70
C ARG A 25 -5.42 -8.78 0.74
N ASP A 26 -4.86 -7.59 0.46
CA ASP A 26 -3.71 -7.41 -0.41
C ASP A 26 -2.86 -6.23 0.08
N ASP A 27 -1.75 -6.54 0.74
CA ASP A 27 -0.80 -5.54 1.26
C ASP A 27 -0.15 -4.74 0.14
N ARG A 28 0.08 -5.37 -1.02
CA ARG A 28 0.72 -4.70 -2.15
C ARG A 28 -0.20 -3.63 -2.70
N LYS A 29 -1.45 -4.00 -2.95
CA LYS A 29 -2.47 -3.07 -3.45
C LYS A 29 -2.70 -1.89 -2.49
N PHE A 30 -2.65 -2.14 -1.18
CA PHE A 30 -2.74 -1.06 -0.17
C PHE A 30 -1.54 -0.10 -0.27
N LEU A 31 -0.32 -0.62 -0.34
CA LEU A 31 0.87 0.22 -0.43
C LEU A 31 0.99 0.93 -1.78
N GLU A 32 0.52 0.32 -2.88
CA GLU A 32 0.41 0.96 -4.19
C GLU A 32 -0.55 2.14 -4.15
N ALA A 33 -1.71 2.02 -3.49
CA ALA A 33 -2.61 3.14 -3.26
C ALA A 33 -1.94 4.25 -2.43
N MET A 34 -1.17 3.86 -1.39
CA MET A 34 -0.43 4.82 -0.57
C MET A 34 0.63 5.60 -1.37
N HIS A 35 1.38 4.88 -2.20
CA HIS A 35 2.37 5.49 -3.08
C HIS A 35 1.70 6.42 -4.10
N TYR A 36 0.60 5.98 -4.72
CA TYR A 36 -0.13 6.75 -5.72
C TYR A 36 -0.62 8.09 -5.14
N PHE A 37 -1.33 8.09 -4.02
CA PHE A 37 -1.83 9.36 -3.47
C PHE A 37 -0.69 10.32 -3.12
N THR A 38 0.43 9.79 -2.61
CA THR A 38 1.60 10.58 -2.18
C THR A 38 2.31 11.21 -3.38
N VAL A 39 2.58 10.41 -4.43
CA VAL A 39 3.29 10.88 -5.63
C VAL A 39 2.44 11.84 -6.45
N HIS A 40 1.14 11.57 -6.57
CA HIS A 40 0.23 12.39 -7.34
C HIS A 40 -0.31 13.60 -6.56
N ASN A 41 0.04 13.74 -5.28
CA ASN A 41 -0.43 14.80 -4.38
C ASN A 41 -1.96 14.95 -4.39
N ILE A 42 -2.66 13.81 -4.36
CA ILE A 42 -4.11 13.77 -4.34
C ILE A 42 -4.62 13.35 -2.97
N SER A 43 -5.88 13.67 -2.68
CA SER A 43 -6.55 13.17 -1.49
C SER A 43 -6.95 11.71 -1.64
N TRP A 44 -7.08 10.99 -0.53
CA TRP A 44 -7.58 9.61 -0.47
C TRP A 44 -8.93 9.41 -1.20
N ARG A 45 -9.81 10.41 -1.18
CA ARG A 45 -11.13 10.35 -1.85
C ARG A 45 -11.04 10.43 -3.38
N ALA A 46 -9.90 10.84 -3.91
CA ALA A 46 -9.64 10.94 -5.34
C ALA A 46 -8.86 9.72 -5.86
N LEU A 47 -8.62 8.70 -5.03
CA LEU A 47 -7.96 7.48 -5.47
C LEU A 47 -8.78 6.80 -6.59
N PRO A 48 -8.10 6.25 -7.61
CA PRO A 48 -8.76 5.45 -8.62
C PRO A 48 -9.55 4.28 -8.01
N ALA A 49 -10.72 3.98 -8.59
CA ALA A 49 -11.61 2.90 -8.14
C ALA A 49 -10.94 1.51 -8.18
N GLU A 50 -9.84 1.36 -8.92
CA GLU A 50 -9.06 0.12 -8.94
C GLU A 50 -8.51 -0.23 -7.55
N PHE A 51 -8.27 0.74 -6.67
CA PHE A 51 -7.74 0.54 -5.32
C PHE A 51 -8.81 0.13 -4.29
N GLY A 52 -10.10 0.24 -4.62
CA GLY A 52 -11.22 -0.20 -3.76
C GLY A 52 -12.26 0.88 -3.49
#